data_AF-A0A940Q8C9-F1
#
_entry.id   AF-A0A940Q8C9-F1
#
_cell.length_a   1.000
_cell.length_b   1.000
_cell.length_c   1.000
_cell.angle_alpha   90.00
_cell.angle_beta   90.00
_cell.angle_gamma   90.00
#
_symmetry.space_group_name_H-M   'P 1'
#
loop_
_entity.id
_entity.type
_entity.pdbx_description
1 polymer ?
#
loop_
_entity_poly.entity_id
_entity_poly.type
_entity_poly.pdbx_seq_one_letter_code
_entity_poly.pdbx_strand_id
1 'polypeptide(L)'
;MKKFSMFLVCVIALLSLTGCSMLYDNYQNNAINGFDVKYSEVLDEAFVDTYHWDGTDEAKNIVIPEEYNDMKITALGGYYGRGVPCAFGIELPESYTETLCDEANRWTSSRNYEDVGSVDTVYLNFNIHLSKNVEEITRHSLDTFREGEYFDGEKYHTKIIIVLLYKFTCDEDNETFYAKDGKLYYREDDSVVSDILYFDHDFEK
;
A
#
# COMPACT_ATOMS: atom_id res chain seq x y z
N MET A 1 -44.43 12.56 -25.25
CA MET A 1 -43.37 11.52 -25.18
C MET A 1 -41.95 12.08 -25.23
N LYS A 2 -41.55 12.93 -26.20
CA LYS A 2 -40.17 13.48 -26.26
C LYS A 2 -39.72 14.30 -25.03
N LYS A 3 -40.62 15.07 -24.41
CA LYS A 3 -40.31 15.87 -23.20
C LYS A 3 -40.08 15.04 -21.93
N PHE A 4 -40.68 13.84 -21.84
CA PHE A 4 -40.53 12.95 -20.69
C PHE A 4 -39.20 12.16 -20.77
N SER A 5 -38.81 11.78 -21.99
CA SER A 5 -37.53 11.12 -22.26
C SER A 5 -36.32 12.03 -22.01
N MET A 6 -36.42 13.33 -22.33
CA MET A 6 -35.33 14.30 -22.07
C MET A 6 -35.14 14.58 -20.57
N PHE A 7 -36.23 14.59 -19.79
CA PHE A 7 -36.16 14.77 -18.33
C PHE A 7 -35.51 13.55 -17.64
N LEU A 8 -35.83 12.33 -18.09
CA LEU A 8 -35.24 11.10 -17.56
C LEU A 8 -33.74 11.00 -17.85
N VAL A 9 -33.29 11.42 -19.04
CA VAL A 9 -31.86 11.46 -19.40
C VAL A 9 -31.09 12.49 -18.57
N CYS A 10 -31.68 13.66 -18.28
CA CYS A 10 -31.06 14.65 -17.39
C CYS A 10 -30.97 14.17 -15.94
N VAL A 11 -31.97 13.44 -15.43
CA VAL A 11 -31.92 12.87 -14.07
C VAL A 11 -30.88 11.76 -13.95
N ILE A 12 -30.76 10.89 -14.95
CA ILE A 12 -29.70 9.86 -15.00
C ILE A 12 -28.32 10.51 -15.13
N ALA A 13 -28.17 11.55 -15.95
CA ALA A 13 -26.92 12.30 -16.07
C ALA A 13 -26.54 13.03 -14.77
N LEU A 14 -27.51 13.60 -14.06
CA LEU A 14 -27.31 14.24 -12.75
C LEU A 14 -26.97 13.23 -11.65
N LEU A 15 -27.56 12.03 -11.67
CA LEU A 15 -27.22 10.93 -10.76
C LEU A 15 -25.84 10.31 -11.08
N SER A 16 -25.40 10.34 -12.34
CA SER A 16 -24.06 9.91 -12.73
C SER A 16 -22.96 10.94 -12.46
N LEU A 17 -23.30 12.19 -12.13
CA LEU A 17 -22.34 13.28 -11.91
C LEU A 17 -22.04 13.54 -10.42
N THR A 18 -22.74 12.88 -9.49
CA THR A 18 -22.57 13.13 -8.04
C THR A 18 -22.04 11.94 -7.23
N GLY A 19 -21.81 10.77 -7.84
CA GLY A 19 -21.58 9.52 -7.09
C GLY A 19 -20.18 8.90 -7.16
N CYS A 20 -19.32 9.28 -8.11
CA CYS A 20 -18.08 8.53 -8.37
C CYS A 20 -16.81 9.10 -7.71
N SER A 21 -16.89 10.13 -6.86
CA SER A 21 -15.69 10.83 -6.39
C SER A 21 -15.65 11.17 -4.89
N MET A 22 -16.48 10.55 -4.06
CA MET A 22 -16.57 10.83 -2.60
C MET A 22 -17.04 9.59 -1.85
N LEU A 23 -16.30 8.48 -1.93
CA LEU A 23 -16.72 7.25 -1.26
C LEU A 23 -15.94 7.07 0.04
N TYR A 24 -14.60 7.07 -0.01
CA TYR A 24 -13.75 7.00 1.18
C TYR A 24 -13.40 8.40 1.71
N ASP A 25 -14.24 8.96 2.58
CA ASP A 25 -14.05 10.31 3.14
C ASP A 25 -13.55 10.32 4.60
N ASN A 26 -13.58 9.17 5.28
CA ASN A 26 -13.08 9.04 6.65
C ASN A 26 -11.68 8.44 6.69
N TYR A 27 -10.89 8.89 7.67
CA TYR A 27 -9.51 8.45 7.88
C TYR A 27 -9.21 8.42 9.38
N GLN A 28 -8.56 7.35 9.81
CA GLN A 28 -8.14 7.16 11.20
C GLN A 28 -6.70 6.62 11.23
N ASN A 29 -5.81 7.35 11.91
CA ASN A 29 -4.43 6.94 12.11
C ASN A 29 -4.34 5.87 13.19
N ASN A 30 -3.48 4.87 12.98
CA ASN A 30 -3.20 3.78 13.90
C ASN A 30 -4.49 3.20 14.51
N ALA A 31 -5.45 2.93 13.64
CA ALA A 31 -6.83 2.58 13.98
C ALA A 31 -6.95 1.14 14.50
N ILE A 32 -6.19 0.21 13.92
CA ILE A 32 -6.24 -1.21 14.24
C ILE A 32 -4.89 -1.87 13.98
N ASN A 33 -4.33 -2.57 14.97
CA ASN A 33 -3.12 -3.40 14.82
C ASN A 33 -1.92 -2.70 14.13
N GLY A 34 -1.72 -1.40 14.35
CA GLY A 34 -0.65 -0.64 13.70
C GLY A 34 -1.00 -0.09 12.32
N PHE A 35 -2.24 -0.25 11.84
CA PHE A 35 -2.67 0.25 10.54
C PHE A 35 -3.39 1.59 10.62
N ASP A 36 -3.06 2.45 9.68
CA ASP A 36 -3.92 3.53 9.23
C ASP A 36 -5.05 2.98 8.37
N VAL A 37 -6.28 3.45 8.62
CA VAL A 37 -7.48 2.98 7.93
C VAL A 37 -8.22 4.15 7.30
N LYS A 38 -8.67 3.95 6.06
CA LYS A 38 -9.61 4.84 5.37
C LYS A 38 -10.88 4.07 5.07
N TYR A 39 -12.03 4.69 5.27
CA TYR A 39 -13.30 3.97 5.20
C TYR A 39 -14.45 4.82 4.68
N SER A 40 -15.48 4.12 4.21
CA SER A 40 -16.72 4.67 3.69
C SER A 40 -17.90 4.04 4.40
N GLU A 41 -18.62 4.82 5.20
CA GLU A 41 -19.90 4.38 5.78
C GLU A 41 -20.99 4.17 4.70
N VAL A 42 -20.80 4.77 3.52
CA VAL A 42 -21.75 4.66 2.40
C VAL A 42 -21.53 3.36 1.63
N LEU A 43 -20.27 2.97 1.40
CA LEU A 43 -19.95 1.68 0.77
C LEU A 43 -19.97 0.52 1.76
N ASP A 44 -19.86 0.80 3.06
CA ASP A 44 -19.68 -0.22 4.11
C ASP A 44 -18.34 -0.98 3.97
N GLU A 45 -17.31 -0.24 3.56
CA GLU A 45 -15.99 -0.77 3.21
C GLU A 45 -14.86 0.12 3.75
N ALA A 46 -13.69 -0.51 3.93
CA ALA A 46 -12.47 0.11 4.40
C ALA A 46 -11.25 -0.41 3.61
N PHE A 47 -10.17 0.36 3.63
CA PHE A 47 -8.85 -0.09 3.18
C PHE A 47 -7.77 0.38 4.15
N VAL A 48 -6.64 -0.34 4.16
CA VAL A 48 -5.45 0.04 4.93
C VAL A 48 -4.38 0.60 4.00
N ASP A 49 -3.67 1.65 4.41
CA ASP A 49 -2.63 2.27 3.58
C ASP A 49 -1.28 2.51 4.28
N THR A 50 -1.21 2.54 5.60
CA THR A 50 0.08 2.57 6.30
C THR A 50 0.10 1.54 7.40
N TYR A 51 1.14 0.71 7.43
CA TYR A 51 1.48 -0.10 8.60
C TYR A 51 2.65 0.55 9.35
N HIS A 52 2.44 0.92 10.60
CA HIS A 52 3.43 1.51 11.50
C HIS A 52 4.27 0.39 12.13
N TRP A 53 5.44 0.10 11.55
CA TRP A 53 6.34 -0.93 12.09
C TRP A 53 7.06 -0.41 13.33
N ASP A 54 7.15 -1.23 14.39
CA ASP A 54 7.77 -0.84 15.66
C ASP A 54 9.29 -1.11 15.73
N GLY A 55 9.88 -1.64 14.66
CA GLY A 55 11.30 -1.98 14.58
C GLY A 55 11.64 -3.41 15.03
N THR A 56 10.67 -4.19 15.52
CA THR A 56 10.90 -5.57 15.99
C THR A 56 10.80 -6.61 14.87
N ASP A 57 11.45 -7.75 15.04
CA ASP A 57 11.34 -8.86 14.07
C ASP A 57 9.96 -9.51 14.10
N GLU A 58 9.32 -9.54 15.27
CA GLU A 58 7.96 -10.06 15.43
C GLU A 58 6.96 -9.27 14.57
N ALA A 59 7.04 -7.94 14.60
CA ALA A 59 6.18 -7.03 13.83
C ALA A 59 6.46 -7.02 12.31
N LYS A 60 7.44 -7.80 11.83
CA LYS A 60 7.59 -8.07 10.38
C LYS A 60 6.56 -9.08 9.87
N ASN A 61 5.84 -9.76 10.76
CA ASN A 61 4.75 -10.66 10.43
C ASN A 61 3.42 -9.92 10.55
N ILE A 62 2.97 -9.36 9.43
CA ILE A 62 1.84 -8.48 9.32
C ILE A 62 0.61 -9.30 8.94
N VAL A 63 -0.48 -9.16 9.69
CA VAL A 63 -1.78 -9.73 9.35
C VAL A 63 -2.72 -8.59 8.98
N ILE A 64 -3.18 -8.57 7.73
CA ILE A 64 -4.17 -7.59 7.29
C ILE A 64 -5.48 -7.90 8.03
N PRO A 65 -6.10 -6.95 8.74
CA PRO A 65 -7.35 -7.22 9.44
C PRO A 65 -8.49 -7.49 8.44
N GLU A 66 -9.48 -8.29 8.84
CA GLU A 66 -10.64 -8.56 7.99
C GLU A 66 -11.63 -7.38 7.92
N GLU A 67 -11.74 -6.64 9.03
CA GLU A 67 -12.77 -5.64 9.26
C GLU A 67 -12.26 -4.49 10.15
N TYR A 68 -12.91 -3.33 10.02
CA TYR A 68 -12.77 -2.18 10.91
C TYR A 68 -14.16 -1.56 11.15
N ASN A 69 -14.60 -1.47 12.40
CA ASN A 69 -15.94 -0.98 12.77
C ASN A 69 -17.06 -1.65 11.95
N ASP A 70 -17.06 -2.99 11.91
CA ASP A 70 -18.00 -3.83 11.15
C ASP A 70 -17.96 -3.68 9.61
N MET A 71 -17.13 -2.77 9.08
CA MET A 71 -16.89 -2.62 7.64
C MET A 71 -15.76 -3.54 7.20
N LYS A 72 -15.90 -4.16 6.03
CA LYS A 72 -14.87 -5.05 5.48
C LYS A 72 -13.64 -4.27 5.03
N ILE A 73 -12.46 -4.79 5.33
CA ILE A 73 -11.22 -4.32 4.72
C ILE A 73 -11.05 -5.02 3.38
N THR A 74 -11.26 -4.28 2.30
CA THR A 74 -11.32 -4.81 0.93
C THR A 74 -10.06 -4.52 0.13
N ALA A 75 -9.19 -3.61 0.58
CA ALA A 75 -8.01 -3.25 -0.18
C ALA A 75 -6.75 -2.93 0.64
N LEU A 76 -5.60 -3.15 0.00
CA LEU A 76 -4.31 -2.55 0.37
C LEU A 76 -4.05 -1.34 -0.51
N GLY A 77 -4.03 -0.16 0.13
CA GLY A 77 -4.05 1.12 -0.53
C GLY A 77 -5.42 1.40 -1.17
N GLY A 78 -5.55 2.57 -1.78
CA GLY A 78 -6.82 2.99 -2.37
C GLY A 78 -6.81 4.45 -2.79
N TYR A 79 -8.01 5.01 -2.88
CA TYR A 79 -8.20 6.43 -3.17
C TYR A 79 -9.05 7.07 -2.08
N TYR A 80 -8.59 8.22 -1.59
CA TYR A 80 -9.23 8.97 -0.52
C TYR A 80 -9.82 10.29 -1.01
N GLY A 81 -10.96 10.69 -0.44
CA GLY A 81 -11.63 11.95 -0.74
C GLY A 81 -11.90 12.09 -2.24
N ARG A 82 -11.38 13.17 -2.83
CA ARG A 82 -11.55 13.47 -4.27
C ARG A 82 -10.64 12.67 -5.21
N GLY A 83 -10.27 11.46 -4.82
CA GLY A 83 -9.41 10.58 -5.62
C GLY A 83 -7.91 10.77 -5.37
N VAL A 84 -7.51 11.15 -4.15
CA VAL A 84 -6.10 11.19 -3.77
C VAL A 84 -5.59 9.76 -3.65
N PRO A 85 -4.61 9.32 -4.44
CA PRO A 85 -4.07 7.97 -4.34
C PRO A 85 -3.33 7.80 -3.01
N CYS A 86 -3.61 6.69 -2.33
CA CYS A 86 -3.02 6.28 -1.06
C CYS A 86 -2.38 4.92 -1.29
N ALA A 87 -1.06 4.90 -1.44
CA ALA A 87 -0.31 3.65 -1.55
C ALA A 87 -0.28 2.94 -0.21
N PHE A 88 -0.42 1.61 -0.20
CA PHE A 88 0.00 0.84 0.97
C PHE A 88 1.53 0.94 1.16
N GLY A 89 1.95 1.15 2.40
CA GLY A 89 3.35 1.31 2.76
C GLY A 89 3.62 0.86 4.17
N ILE A 90 4.88 0.57 4.45
CA ILE A 90 5.35 0.35 5.81
C ILE A 90 6.13 1.59 6.23
N GLU A 91 5.66 2.21 7.30
CA GLU A 91 6.37 3.31 7.94
C GLU A 91 7.45 2.72 8.86
N LEU A 92 8.70 3.09 8.60
CA LEU A 92 9.84 2.71 9.43
C LEU A 92 9.97 3.74 10.56
N PRO A 93 10.18 3.31 11.81
CA PRO A 93 10.33 4.27 12.90
C PRO A 93 11.64 5.04 12.75
N GLU A 94 11.65 6.34 13.09
CA GLU A 94 12.86 7.18 13.04
C GLU A 94 14.03 6.53 13.79
N SER A 95 13.76 5.93 14.96
CA SER A 95 14.75 5.24 15.78
C SER A 95 15.42 4.06 15.06
N TYR A 96 14.76 3.43 14.08
CA TYR A 96 15.37 2.41 13.24
C TYR A 96 16.24 3.06 12.17
N THR A 97 15.71 4.02 11.41
CA THR A 97 16.42 4.66 10.31
C THR A 97 17.66 5.44 10.78
N GLU A 98 17.60 6.11 11.93
CA GLU A 98 18.74 6.84 12.51
C GLU A 98 19.90 5.91 12.87
N THR A 99 19.64 4.66 13.24
CA THR A 99 20.72 3.70 13.57
C THR A 99 21.48 3.18 12.35
N LEU A 100 20.93 3.36 11.14
CA LEU A 100 21.51 2.83 9.92
C LEU A 100 22.55 3.76 9.30
N CYS A 101 22.39 5.07 9.44
CA CYS A 101 23.29 6.03 8.82
C CYS A 101 23.27 7.40 9.51
N ASP A 102 24.29 7.68 10.33
CA ASP A 102 24.45 8.96 11.03
C ASP A 102 24.69 10.16 10.08
N GLU A 103 25.14 9.89 8.85
CA GLU A 103 25.37 10.94 7.83
C GLU A 103 24.08 11.33 7.09
N ALA A 104 23.08 10.45 7.07
CA ALA A 104 21.81 10.73 6.42
C ALA A 104 21.02 11.75 7.26
N ASN A 105 20.69 12.89 6.66
CA ASN A 105 19.95 13.98 7.30
C ASN A 105 18.55 14.18 6.70
N ARG A 106 18.18 13.34 5.74
CA ARG A 106 16.87 13.32 5.10
C ARG A 106 16.55 11.90 4.65
N TRP A 107 15.30 11.49 4.87
CA TRP A 107 14.77 10.23 4.38
C TRP A 107 13.62 10.49 3.42
N THR A 108 13.66 9.87 2.24
CA THR A 108 12.63 10.02 1.21
C THR A 108 12.16 8.68 0.69
N SER A 109 10.86 8.57 0.40
CA SER A 109 10.33 7.49 -0.41
C SER A 109 10.77 7.68 -1.86
N SER A 110 11.23 6.61 -2.49
CA SER A 110 11.60 6.59 -3.90
C SER A 110 10.97 5.40 -4.61
N ARG A 111 10.87 5.51 -5.93
CA ARG A 111 10.55 4.37 -6.81
C ARG A 111 11.71 4.06 -7.75
N ASN A 112 12.81 4.79 -7.62
CA ASN A 112 14.00 4.58 -8.41
C ASN A 112 14.90 3.58 -7.67
N TYR A 113 15.39 2.59 -8.40
CA TYR A 113 16.31 1.57 -7.90
C TYR A 113 17.66 1.61 -8.63
N GLU A 114 17.89 2.64 -9.47
CA GLU A 114 19.14 2.80 -10.25
C GLU A 114 20.39 2.76 -9.37
N ASP A 115 20.29 3.25 -8.13
CA ASP A 115 21.41 3.30 -7.19
C ASP A 115 21.55 2.01 -6.35
N VAL A 116 20.59 1.08 -6.41
CA VAL A 116 20.67 -0.20 -5.67
C VAL A 116 21.89 -0.99 -6.16
N GLY A 117 22.75 -1.39 -5.23
CA GLY A 117 24.04 -2.04 -5.52
C GLY A 117 25.20 -1.08 -5.81
N SER A 118 24.94 0.22 -5.98
CA SER A 118 25.98 1.26 -6.08
C SER A 118 26.25 1.97 -4.75
N VAL A 119 25.27 1.98 -3.85
CA VAL A 119 25.35 2.52 -2.48
C VAL A 119 25.05 1.43 -1.45
N ASP A 120 25.33 1.72 -0.18
CA ASP A 120 24.99 0.82 0.91
C ASP A 120 23.50 0.50 0.86
N THR A 121 23.16 -0.79 0.92
CA THR A 121 21.77 -1.24 0.75
C THR A 121 21.38 -2.18 1.88
N VAL A 122 20.23 -1.92 2.49
CA VAL A 122 19.62 -2.74 3.54
C VAL A 122 18.34 -3.36 3.00
N TYR A 123 18.24 -4.68 3.06
CA TYR A 123 17.04 -5.41 2.66
C TYR A 123 16.20 -5.79 3.87
N LEU A 124 14.95 -5.34 3.89
CA LEU A 124 13.98 -5.64 4.95
C LEU A 124 12.85 -6.49 4.40
N ASN A 125 12.75 -7.72 4.90
CA ASN A 125 11.70 -8.66 4.51
C ASN A 125 10.51 -8.58 5.46
N PHE A 126 9.31 -8.43 4.90
CA PHE A 126 8.04 -8.45 5.60
C PHE A 126 7.18 -9.61 5.12
N ASN A 127 6.59 -10.34 6.06
CA ASN A 127 5.63 -11.40 5.78
C ASN A 127 4.23 -10.81 5.93
N ILE A 128 3.47 -10.70 4.85
CA ILE A 128 2.10 -10.20 4.86
C ILE A 128 1.14 -11.38 4.70
N HIS A 129 0.21 -11.52 5.64
CA HIS A 129 -0.92 -12.44 5.54
C HIS A 129 -2.16 -11.66 5.09
N LEU A 130 -2.62 -11.98 3.87
CA LEU A 130 -3.76 -11.34 3.25
C LEU A 130 -5.06 -12.05 3.63
N SER A 131 -5.96 -11.33 4.31
CA SER A 131 -7.23 -11.87 4.74
C SER A 131 -8.25 -12.07 3.60
N LYS A 132 -9.26 -12.90 3.85
CA LYS A 132 -10.28 -13.30 2.86
C LYS A 132 -11.05 -12.18 2.16
N ASN A 133 -11.24 -11.03 2.81
CA ASN A 133 -12.05 -9.92 2.30
C ASN A 133 -11.27 -9.03 1.31
N VAL A 134 -9.95 -9.15 1.24
CA VAL A 134 -9.14 -8.28 0.39
C VAL A 134 -9.27 -8.70 -1.07
N GLU A 135 -9.77 -7.79 -1.88
CA GLU A 135 -10.02 -7.96 -3.32
C GLU A 135 -9.18 -7.02 -4.19
N GLU A 136 -8.58 -5.98 -3.61
CA GLU A 136 -7.75 -5.04 -4.36
C GLU A 136 -6.40 -4.78 -3.69
N ILE A 137 -5.36 -4.70 -4.52
CA ILE A 137 -4.08 -4.07 -4.17
C ILE A 137 -3.91 -2.94 -5.18
N THR A 138 -4.09 -1.71 -4.73
CA THR A 138 -4.13 -0.57 -5.65
C THR A 138 -2.77 -0.43 -6.34
N ARG A 139 -2.74 -0.18 -7.65
CA ARG A 139 -1.47 0.07 -8.36
C ARG A 139 -0.71 1.21 -7.68
N HIS A 140 0.56 0.98 -7.36
CA HIS A 140 1.43 1.81 -6.50
C HIS A 140 1.42 1.53 -4.99
N SER A 141 0.67 0.53 -4.52
CA SER A 141 0.45 0.29 -3.08
C SER A 141 1.54 -0.46 -2.36
N LEU A 142 2.78 -0.36 -2.81
CA LEU A 142 3.92 -0.86 -2.05
C LEU A 142 5.05 0.15 -2.18
N ASP A 143 5.06 1.08 -1.25
CA ASP A 143 6.16 2.00 -1.08
C ASP A 143 7.42 1.21 -0.65
N THR A 144 8.31 0.96 -1.61
CA THR A 144 9.30 -0.13 -1.56
C THR A 144 10.72 0.34 -1.27
N PHE A 145 11.02 1.62 -1.48
CA PHE A 145 12.37 2.16 -1.30
C PHE A 145 12.35 3.35 -0.35
N ARG A 146 13.32 3.38 0.57
CA ARG A 146 13.65 4.56 1.39
C ARG A 146 15.10 4.93 1.13
N GLU A 147 15.32 6.17 0.73
CA GLU A 147 16.65 6.70 0.50
C GLU A 147 17.06 7.55 1.71
N GLY A 148 18.19 7.20 2.32
CA GLY A 148 18.86 8.05 3.29
C GLY A 148 19.84 8.95 2.56
N GLU A 149 19.57 10.26 2.56
CA GLU A 149 20.31 11.27 1.81
C GLU A 149 21.14 12.17 2.73
N TYR A 150 22.27 12.65 2.22
CA TYR A 150 23.03 13.74 2.83
C TYR A 150 23.17 14.92 1.87
N PHE A 151 23.36 16.11 2.42
CA PHE A 151 23.58 17.34 1.64
C PHE A 151 25.06 17.75 1.72
N ASP A 152 25.71 17.90 0.57
CA ASP A 152 27.15 18.23 0.49
C ASP A 152 27.43 19.74 0.44
N GLY A 153 26.39 20.57 0.33
CA GLY A 153 26.49 22.02 0.12
C GLY A 153 25.92 22.49 -1.21
N GLU A 154 25.78 21.59 -2.19
CA GLU A 154 25.22 21.87 -3.53
C GLU A 154 23.94 21.09 -3.80
N LYS A 155 23.93 19.79 -3.48
CA LYS A 155 22.78 18.90 -3.72
C LYS A 155 22.69 17.76 -2.71
N TYR A 156 21.57 17.07 -2.74
CA TYR A 156 21.39 15.82 -2.00
C TYR A 156 22.03 14.66 -2.75
N HIS A 157 22.58 13.73 -1.99
CA HIS A 157 23.21 12.50 -2.44
C HIS A 157 22.66 11.33 -1.64
N THR A 158 22.26 10.26 -2.33
CA THR A 158 21.90 8.99 -1.71
C THR A 158 23.12 8.37 -1.05
N LYS A 159 23.02 8.09 0.25
CA LYS A 159 24.08 7.42 1.03
C LYS A 159 23.75 5.95 1.24
N ILE A 160 22.48 5.66 1.51
CA ILE A 160 21.97 4.34 1.84
C ILE A 160 20.56 4.17 1.26
N ILE A 161 20.23 2.95 0.85
CA ILE A 161 18.89 2.58 0.41
C ILE A 161 18.37 1.46 1.31
N ILE A 162 17.15 1.62 1.81
CA ILE A 162 16.39 0.54 2.43
C ILE A 162 15.39 0.03 1.41
N VAL A 163 15.43 -1.26 1.15
CA VAL A 163 14.56 -1.97 0.22
C VAL A 163 13.59 -2.83 1.01
N LEU A 164 12.30 -2.54 0.89
CA LEU A 164 11.24 -3.31 1.51
C LEU A 164 10.81 -4.42 0.56
N LEU A 165 10.95 -5.65 1.03
CA LEU A 165 10.67 -6.87 0.30
C LEU A 165 9.51 -7.61 0.94
N TYR A 166 8.60 -8.12 0.13
CA TYR A 166 7.36 -8.71 0.61
C TYR A 166 7.26 -10.20 0.31
N LYS A 167 6.82 -10.94 1.32
CA LYS A 167 6.43 -12.35 1.19
C LYS A 167 4.97 -12.49 1.61
N PHE A 168 4.15 -13.06 0.75
CA PHE A 168 2.72 -13.19 0.99
C PHE A 168 2.31 -14.61 1.41
N THR A 169 1.38 -14.65 2.35
CA THR A 169 0.42 -15.76 2.53
C THR A 169 -0.98 -15.19 2.37
N CYS A 170 -1.97 -16.04 2.14
CA CYS A 170 -3.34 -15.60 1.89
C CYS A 170 -4.30 -16.64 2.45
N ASP A 171 -5.42 -16.18 3.00
CA ASP A 171 -6.52 -17.06 3.41
C ASP A 171 -7.01 -17.93 2.25
N GLU A 172 -7.30 -19.20 2.54
CA GLU A 172 -7.70 -20.17 1.51
C GLU A 172 -9.03 -19.80 0.83
N ASP A 173 -9.92 -19.12 1.56
CA ASP A 173 -11.24 -18.66 1.11
C ASP A 173 -11.25 -17.24 0.54
N ASN A 174 -10.09 -16.56 0.41
CA ASN A 174 -10.01 -15.33 -0.36
C ASN A 174 -10.43 -15.60 -1.81
N GLU A 175 -11.42 -14.87 -2.33
CA GLU A 175 -12.01 -15.13 -3.65
C GLU A 175 -11.20 -14.54 -4.81
N THR A 176 -10.32 -13.56 -4.53
CA THR A 176 -9.60 -12.81 -5.55
C THR A 176 -8.17 -13.28 -5.72
N PHE A 177 -7.50 -13.60 -4.62
CA PHE A 177 -6.09 -13.92 -4.57
C PHE A 177 -5.83 -15.29 -3.96
N TYR A 178 -4.70 -15.88 -4.34
CA TYR A 178 -4.06 -16.94 -3.59
C TYR A 178 -2.55 -16.69 -3.49
N ALA A 179 -1.92 -17.25 -2.47
CA ALA A 179 -0.48 -17.16 -2.31
C ALA A 179 0.18 -18.50 -2.61
N LYS A 180 1.29 -18.46 -3.36
CA LYS A 180 2.11 -19.64 -3.66
C LYS A 180 3.59 -19.24 -3.65
N ASP A 181 4.40 -20.02 -2.94
CA ASP A 181 5.85 -19.80 -2.81
C ASP A 181 6.21 -18.37 -2.34
N GLY A 182 5.35 -17.76 -1.53
CA GLY A 182 5.54 -16.40 -1.02
C GLY A 182 5.12 -15.27 -1.95
N LYS A 183 4.53 -15.58 -3.11
CA LYS A 183 4.01 -14.60 -4.09
C LYS A 183 2.51 -14.65 -4.17
N LEU A 184 1.90 -13.52 -4.52
CA LEU A 184 0.46 -13.40 -4.68
C LEU A 184 0.09 -13.55 -6.14
N TYR A 185 -1.01 -14.26 -6.41
CA TYR A 185 -1.54 -14.51 -7.75
C TYR A 185 -3.03 -14.18 -7.77
N TYR A 186 -3.50 -13.65 -8.90
CA TYR A 186 -4.93 -13.52 -9.16
C TYR A 186 -5.53 -14.90 -9.42
N ARG A 187 -6.67 -15.20 -8.79
CA ARG A 187 -7.42 -16.45 -9.04
C ARG A 187 -8.10 -16.49 -10.39
N GLU A 188 -8.40 -15.32 -10.97
CA GLU A 188 -9.08 -15.21 -12.26
C GLU A 188 -8.26 -15.86 -13.39
N ASP A 189 -6.94 -15.63 -13.41
CA ASP A 189 -6.09 -15.98 -14.55
C ASP A 189 -4.71 -16.57 -14.17
N ASP A 190 -4.47 -16.85 -12.89
CA ASP A 190 -3.21 -17.34 -12.35
C ASP A 190 -2.00 -16.41 -12.60
N SER A 191 -2.25 -15.15 -12.96
CA SER A 191 -1.17 -14.17 -13.14
C SER A 191 -0.62 -13.71 -11.79
N VAL A 192 0.70 -13.51 -11.73
CA VAL A 192 1.33 -12.93 -10.54
C VAL A 192 0.89 -11.47 -10.39
N VAL A 193 0.56 -11.05 -9.17
CA VAL A 193 0.28 -9.64 -8.89
C VAL A 193 1.57 -8.86 -9.12
N SER A 194 1.57 -8.05 -10.18
CA SER A 194 2.70 -7.21 -10.60
C SER A 194 2.86 -6.00 -9.68
N ASP A 195 3.95 -5.25 -9.84
CA ASP A 195 4.26 -4.04 -9.06
C ASP A 195 4.48 -4.30 -7.55
N ILE A 196 4.74 -5.57 -7.19
CA ILE A 196 5.20 -6.00 -5.86
C ILE A 196 6.69 -6.37 -5.93
N LEU A 197 7.48 -5.80 -5.03
CA LEU A 197 8.87 -6.18 -4.85
C LEU A 197 8.93 -7.40 -3.91
N TYR A 198 8.84 -8.60 -4.49
CA TYR A 198 8.84 -9.84 -3.71
C TYR A 198 10.21 -10.13 -3.08
N PHE A 199 10.20 -10.91 -2.00
CA PHE A 199 11.39 -11.33 -1.23
C PHE A 199 12.52 -11.99 -2.05
N ASP A 200 12.23 -12.52 -3.23
CA ASP A 200 13.18 -13.15 -4.13
C ASP A 200 13.53 -12.27 -5.34
N HIS A 201 13.24 -10.96 -5.28
CA HIS A 201 13.59 -10.03 -6.34
C HIS A 201 15.11 -10.00 -6.55
N ASP A 202 15.51 -10.06 -7.82
CA ASP A 202 16.89 -10.09 -8.26
C ASP A 202 17.23 -8.73 -8.88
N PHE A 203 18.01 -7.92 -8.16
CA PHE A 203 18.42 -6.58 -8.60
C PHE A 203 19.54 -6.60 -9.64
N GLU A 204 20.08 -7.76 -10.01
CA GLU A 204 21.16 -7.89 -10.99
C GLU A 204 20.66 -8.16 -12.44
N LYS A 205 19.34 -8.24 -12.66
CA LYS A 205 18.71 -8.47 -13.97
C LYS A 205 18.00 -7.23 -14.50
#